data_AF-A0A937R905-F1
#
_entry.id   AF-A0A937R905-F1
#
_cell.length_a   1.000
_cell.length_b   1.000
_cell.length_c   1.000
_cell.angle_alpha   90.00
_cell.angle_beta   90.00
_cell.angle_gamma   90.00
#
_symmetry.space_group_name_H-M   'P 1'
#
loop_
_entity.id
_entity.type
_entity.pdbx_description
1 polymer ?
#
loop_
_entity_poly.entity_id
_entity_poly.type
_entity_poly.pdbx_seq_one_letter_code
_entity_poly.pdbx_strand_id
1 'polypeptide(L)'
;MDFEAAWEYLRKHAPLRLETSGGTPFTVEVSDTRLEYKSERDQARPQSKDNFERYFRIWLREGCPDRSCFRNFGKKQSTSARGRYFSPVFCYLKEHVR
;
A
#
# COMPACT_ATOMS: atom_id res chain seq x y z
N MET A 1 15.00 3.86 -2.12
CA MET A 1 14.02 4.43 -1.18
C MET A 1 14.18 3.87 0.21
N ASP A 2 14.33 4.75 1.21
CA ASP A 2 14.31 4.41 2.64
C ASP A 2 12.87 4.36 3.18
N PHE A 3 12.60 3.52 4.19
CA PHE A 3 11.25 3.35 4.73
C PHE A 3 10.74 4.59 5.45
N GLU A 4 11.58 5.26 6.25
CA GLU A 4 11.15 6.43 7.01
C GLU A 4 10.82 7.59 6.06
N ALA A 5 11.61 7.77 5.00
CA ALA A 5 11.29 8.72 3.93
C ALA A 5 9.96 8.40 3.24
N ALA A 6 9.67 7.12 2.97
CA ALA A 6 8.41 6.69 2.39
C ALA A 6 7.23 6.93 3.34
N TRP A 7 7.40 6.64 4.63
CA TRP A 7 6.38 6.83 5.65
C TRP A 7 6.03 8.30 5.85
N GLU A 8 7.04 9.15 5.99
CA GLU A 8 6.86 10.60 6.14
C GLU A 8 6.23 11.21 4.89
N TYR A 9 6.58 10.71 3.69
CA TYR A 9 5.89 11.08 2.46
C TYR A 9 4.41 10.72 2.52
N LEU A 10 4.05 9.49 2.88
CA LEU A 10 2.64 9.11 3.02
C LEU A 10 1.91 10.00 4.03
N ARG A 11 2.51 10.29 5.20
CA ARG A 11 1.92 11.18 6.22
C ARG A 11 1.65 12.58 5.71
N LYS A 12 2.62 13.19 5.01
CA LYS A 12 2.50 14.55 4.49
C LYS A 12 1.46 14.67 3.37
N HIS A 13 1.23 13.59 2.62
CA HIS A 13 0.35 13.58 1.45
C HIS A 13 -1.00 12.89 1.70
N ALA A 14 -1.24 12.37 2.89
CA ALA A 14 -2.55 11.86 3.29
C ALA A 14 -3.58 13.00 3.43
N PRO A 15 -4.88 12.75 3.13
CA PRO A 15 -5.42 11.49 2.63
C PRO A 15 -5.07 11.22 1.16
N LEU A 16 -4.68 9.99 0.84
CA LEU A 16 -4.42 9.55 -0.53
C LEU A 16 -5.65 8.87 -1.11
N ARG A 17 -6.05 9.22 -2.34
CA ARG A 17 -7.09 8.50 -3.09
C ARG A 17 -6.43 7.58 -4.09
N LEU A 18 -6.60 6.28 -3.91
CA LEU A 18 -6.00 5.23 -4.72
C LEU A 18 -7.05 4.26 -5.22
N GLU A 19 -6.65 3.41 -6.17
CA GLU A 19 -7.50 2.36 -6.72
C GLU A 19 -6.80 1.01 -6.59
N THR A 20 -7.55 0.00 -6.15
CA THR A 20 -7.07 -1.39 -6.14
C THR A 20 -6.94 -1.91 -7.57
N SER A 21 -6.19 -3.00 -7.80
CA SER A 21 -6.10 -3.60 -9.14
C SER A 21 -7.44 -4.10 -9.70
N GLY A 22 -8.46 -4.25 -8.86
CA GLY A 22 -9.82 -4.62 -9.28
C GLY A 22 -10.73 -3.44 -9.59
N GLY A 23 -10.20 -2.21 -9.64
CA GLY A 23 -10.98 -1.01 -9.93
C GLY A 23 -11.78 -0.46 -8.75
N THR A 24 -11.57 -0.99 -7.53
CA THR A 24 -12.24 -0.46 -6.34
C THR A 24 -11.46 0.75 -5.81
N PRO A 25 -12.06 1.96 -5.77
CA PRO A 25 -11.44 3.12 -5.17
C PRO A 25 -11.42 3.01 -3.64
N PHE A 26 -10.38 3.58 -3.04
CA PHE A 26 -10.24 3.67 -1.59
C PHE A 26 -9.42 4.90 -1.19
N THR A 27 -9.60 5.35 0.05
CA THR A 27 -8.79 6.40 0.66
C THR A 27 -7.81 5.79 1.65
N VAL A 28 -6.60 6.35 1.72
CA VAL A 28 -5.57 6.00 2.70
C VAL A 28 -5.33 7.19 3.61
N GLU A 29 -5.59 6.98 4.89
CA GLU A 29 -5.23 7.91 5.96
C GLU A 29 -3.97 7.39 6.64
N VAL A 30 -3.08 8.29 7.04
CA VAL A 30 -1.81 7.92 7.65
C VAL A 30 -1.63 8.75 8.92
N SER A 31 -1.42 8.07 10.04
CA SER A 31 -1.02 8.71 11.31
C SER A 31 0.43 8.38 11.63
N ASP A 32 0.88 8.79 12.81
CA ASP A 32 2.25 8.53 13.31
C ASP A 32 2.56 7.03 13.37
N THR A 33 1.55 6.20 13.65
CA THR A 33 1.72 4.79 14.01
C THR A 33 0.94 3.81 13.13
N ARG A 34 0.04 4.28 12.25
CA ARG A 34 -0.79 3.38 11.44
C ARG A 34 -1.27 4.00 10.13
N LEU A 35 -1.64 3.11 9.21
CA LEU A 35 -2.39 3.36 7.99
C LEU A 35 -3.82 2.86 8.18
N GLU A 36 -4.80 3.66 7.77
CA GLU A 36 -6.18 3.24 7.65
C GLU A 36 -6.63 3.33 6.21
N TYR A 37 -7.24 2.25 5.72
CA TYR A 37 -7.91 2.26 4.43
C TYR A 37 -9.37 2.64 4.65
N LYS A 38 -10.02 3.29 3.69
CA LYS A 38 -11.45 3.57 3.74
C LYS A 38 -12.03 3.28 2.37
N SER A 39 -12.98 2.36 2.30
CA SER A 39 -13.73 2.03 1.09
C SER A 39 -15.17 1.73 1.47
N GLU A 40 -16.13 2.16 0.64
CA GLU A 40 -17.56 1.92 0.91
C GLU A 40 -17.92 0.42 0.84
N ARG A 41 -17.11 -0.38 0.14
CA ARG A 41 -17.37 -1.80 -0.12
C ARG A 41 -16.66 -2.74 0.86
N ASP A 42 -15.76 -2.21 1.68
CA ASP A 42 -14.90 -3.00 2.56
C ASP A 42 -14.79 -2.36 3.95
N GLN A 43 -15.00 -3.16 5.00
CA GLN A 43 -14.52 -2.80 6.33
C GLN A 43 -12.99 -2.89 6.34
N ALA A 44 -12.36 -1.74 6.27
CA ALA A 44 -10.92 -1.65 6.34
C ALA A 44 -10.38 -2.02 7.72
N ARG A 45 -9.23 -2.70 7.72
CA ARG A 45 -8.48 -3.00 8.94
C ARG A 45 -7.27 -2.06 9.02
N PRO A 46 -7.11 -1.30 10.10
CA PRO A 46 -5.91 -0.50 10.31
C PRO A 46 -4.66 -1.39 10.25
N GLN A 47 -3.58 -0.85 9.69
CA GLN A 47 -2.26 -1.50 9.60
C GLN A 47 -1.25 -0.66 10.38
N SER A 48 -0.50 -1.26 11.30
CA SER A 48 0.54 -0.53 12.01
C SER A 48 1.72 -0.17 11.09
N LYS A 49 2.47 0.87 11.47
CA LYS A 49 3.73 1.27 10.83
C LYS A 49 4.68 0.08 10.71
N ASP A 50 4.88 -0.68 11.79
CA ASP A 50 5.74 -1.87 11.81
C ASP A 50 5.29 -2.95 10.82
N ASN A 51 3.97 -3.19 10.72
CA ASN A 51 3.46 -4.17 9.79
C ASN A 51 3.69 -3.70 8.35
N PHE A 52 3.41 -2.43 8.08
CA PHE A 52 3.67 -1.83 6.78
C PHE A 52 5.16 -1.85 6.42
N GLU A 53 6.05 -1.52 7.35
CA GLU A 53 7.51 -1.56 7.18
C GLU A 53 7.99 -2.96 6.80
N ARG A 54 7.52 -3.98 7.53
CA ARG A 54 7.86 -5.38 7.25
C ARG A 54 7.58 -5.71 5.79
N TYR A 55 6.42 -5.32 5.28
CA TYR A 55 6.04 -5.60 3.89
C TYR A 55 6.72 -4.69 2.88
N PHE A 56 7.01 -3.44 3.23
CA PHE A 56 7.77 -2.53 2.41
C PHE A 56 9.19 -3.08 2.15
N ARG A 57 9.85 -3.60 3.19
CA ARG A 57 11.16 -4.26 3.10
C ARG A 57 11.12 -5.53 2.24
N ILE A 58 10.07 -6.35 2.38
CA ILE A 58 9.86 -7.54 1.53
C ILE A 58 9.72 -7.10 0.06
N TRP A 59 8.87 -6.11 -0.22
CA TRP A 59 8.64 -5.58 -1.56
C TRP A 59 9.93 -5.06 -2.23
N LEU A 60 10.76 -4.33 -1.48
CA LEU A 60 12.06 -3.87 -1.96
C LEU A 60 13.04 -5.03 -2.24
N ARG A 61 13.14 -6.01 -1.33
CA ARG A 61 14.08 -7.14 -1.42
C ARG A 61 13.71 -8.11 -2.55
N GLU A 62 12.44 -8.39 -2.73
CA GLU A 62 11.95 -9.30 -3.78
C GLU A 62 12.05 -8.72 -5.19
N GLY A 63 12.56 -7.48 -5.33
CA GLY A 63 12.80 -6.89 -6.63
C GLY A 63 11.50 -6.75 -7.41
N CYS A 64 10.48 -6.15 -6.80
CA CYS A 64 9.18 -5.91 -7.43
C CYS A 64 8.97 -4.48 -7.97
N PRO A 65 9.86 -3.93 -8.84
CA PRO A 65 9.65 -2.64 -9.46
C PRO A 65 8.70 -2.70 -10.67
N ASP A 66 8.24 -3.86 -11.13
CA ASP A 66 7.34 -3.92 -12.29
C ASP A 66 5.87 -4.11 -11.87
N ARG A 67 4.93 -3.46 -12.60
CA ARG A 67 3.47 -3.56 -12.41
C ARG A 67 2.97 -5.01 -12.43
N SER A 68 3.79 -5.91 -12.99
CA SER A 68 3.57 -7.36 -13.09
C SER A 68 3.76 -8.12 -11.77
N CYS A 69 4.46 -7.58 -10.78
CA CYS A 69 4.63 -8.25 -9.48
C CYS A 69 3.31 -8.45 -8.74
N PHE A 70 2.38 -7.52 -8.86
CA PHE A 70 1.04 -7.67 -8.30
C PHE A 70 0.08 -8.46 -9.20
N ARG A 71 0.42 -8.66 -10.49
CA ARG A 71 -0.29 -9.62 -11.36
C ARG A 71 -0.12 -11.07 -10.89
N ASN A 72 1.02 -11.43 -10.28
CA ASN A 72 1.21 -12.74 -9.66
C ASN A 72 0.45 -12.89 -8.33
N PHE A 73 0.11 -11.79 -7.66
CA PHE A 73 -0.89 -11.79 -6.58
C PHE A 73 -2.34 -11.78 -7.11
N GLY A 74 -2.54 -11.42 -8.37
CA GLY A 74 -3.83 -11.28 -9.06
C GLY A 74 -4.38 -12.54 -9.71
N LYS A 75 -3.66 -13.68 -9.72
CA LYS A 75 -4.21 -14.95 -10.25
C LYS A 75 -5.26 -15.59 -9.33
N LYS A 76 -5.41 -15.09 -8.11
CA LYS A 76 -6.60 -15.28 -7.26
C LYS A 76 -6.87 -13.96 -6.58
N GLN A 77 -8.11 -13.49 -6.58
CA GLN A 77 -8.55 -12.37 -5.76
C GLN A 77 -8.08 -12.60 -4.31
N SER A 78 -6.93 -12.07 -3.91
CA SER A 78 -6.48 -12.25 -2.54
C SER A 78 -7.41 -11.44 -1.66
N THR A 79 -8.17 -12.13 -0.81
CA THR A 79 -9.05 -11.53 0.19
C THR A 79 -8.27 -10.89 1.35
N SER A 80 -6.95 -11.06 1.38
CA SER A 80 -6.09 -10.44 2.39
C SER A 80 -5.90 -8.95 2.12
N ALA A 81 -6.04 -8.12 3.16
CA ALA A 81 -5.77 -6.68 3.10
C ALA A 81 -4.38 -6.37 2.49
N ARG A 82 -3.41 -7.29 2.69
CA ARG A 82 -2.06 -7.26 2.14
C ARG A 82 -2.03 -7.09 0.61
N GLY A 83 -2.70 -7.97 -0.13
CA GLY A 83 -2.68 -7.92 -1.59
C GLY A 83 -3.52 -6.79 -2.16
N ARG A 84 -4.64 -6.49 -1.48
CA ARG A 84 -5.63 -5.51 -1.95
C ARG A 84 -5.16 -4.06 -1.78
N TYR A 85 -4.57 -3.72 -0.64
CA TYR A 85 -4.30 -2.33 -0.26
C TYR A 85 -2.82 -1.94 -0.25
N PHE A 86 -1.89 -2.82 0.17
CA PHE A 86 -0.46 -2.46 0.15
C PHE A 86 0.08 -2.29 -1.26
N SER A 87 -0.40 -3.11 -2.20
CA SER A 87 0.04 -3.09 -3.60
C SER A 87 -0.08 -1.70 -4.24
N PRO A 88 -1.27 -1.06 -4.27
CA PRO A 88 -1.39 0.30 -4.80
C PRO A 88 -0.55 1.34 -4.04
N VAL A 89 -0.42 1.21 -2.72
CA VAL A 89 0.38 2.14 -1.90
C VAL A 89 1.87 2.05 -2.24
N PHE A 90 2.42 0.86 -2.41
CA PHE A 90 3.82 0.66 -2.79
C PHE A 90 4.09 1.14 -4.22
N CYS A 91 3.17 0.88 -5.16
CA CYS A 91 3.25 1.45 -6.51
C CYS A 91 3.26 2.98 -6.48
N TYR A 92 2.35 3.58 -5.71
CA TYR A 92 2.27 5.03 -5.56
C TYR A 92 3.58 5.60 -5.00
N LEU A 93 4.11 5.00 -3.94
CA LEU A 93 5.41 5.38 -3.37
C LEU A 93 6.53 5.33 -4.41
N LYS A 94 6.64 4.24 -5.17
CA LYS A 94 7.67 4.09 -6.21
C LYS A 94 7.62 5.18 -7.28
N GLU A 95 6.43 5.65 -7.63
CA GLU A 95 6.25 6.71 -8.64
C GLU A 95 6.63 8.09 -8.11
N HIS A 96 6.51 8.33 -6.79
CA HIS A 96 6.58 9.67 -6.20
C HIS A 96 7.80 9.90 -5.29
N VAL A 97 8.36 8.83 -4.74
CA VAL A 97 9.58 8.84 -3.94
C VAL A 97 10.57 8.04 -4.78
N ARG A 98 11.70 8.64 -5.19
CA ARG A 98 12.76 7.93 -5.95
C ARG A 98 13.77 7.31 -4.98
#